data_AF-A0AAW6VDN4-F1
#
_entry.id   AF-A0AAW6VDN4-F1
#
_cell.length_a   1.000
_cell.length_b   1.000
_cell.length_c   1.000
_cell.angle_alpha   90.00
_cell.angle_beta   90.00
_cell.angle_gamma   90.00
#
_symmetry.space_group_name_H-M   'P 1'
#
loop_
_entity.id
_entity.type
_entity.pdbx_description
1 polymer ?
#
loop_
_entity_poly.entity_id
_entity_poly.type
_entity_poly.pdbx_seq_one_letter_code
_entity_poly.pdbx_strand_id
1 'polypeptide(L)'
;MNTWLVGFAVEISGVEMMVHHMISATGLAQAESGAIQMGRTWWDSLLLEDDRHRWQYPDGVVWFNSIILLDDVESSILRGLKFLDTWAVTGVTDTPGLCDEYGNDWRDITR
;
A
#
# COMPACT_ATOMS: atom_id res chain seq x y z
N MET A 1 -13.74 -10.73 -1.21
CA MET A 1 -12.80 -9.77 -1.82
C MET A 1 -11.50 -10.52 -2.06
N ASN A 2 -10.78 -10.17 -3.11
CA ASN A 2 -9.46 -10.74 -3.38
C ASN A 2 -8.43 -10.10 -2.45
N THR A 3 -7.37 -10.84 -2.13
CA THR A 3 -6.26 -10.31 -1.34
C THR A 3 -5.00 -10.24 -2.19
N TRP A 4 -4.33 -9.10 -2.15
CA TRP A 4 -3.12 -8.81 -2.90
C TRP A 4 -1.98 -8.55 -1.93
N LEU A 5 -0.81 -9.12 -2.18
CA LEU A 5 0.43 -8.71 -1.53
C LEU A 5 1.02 -7.57 -2.36
N VAL A 6 1.12 -6.39 -1.76
CA VAL A 6 1.70 -5.20 -2.39
C VAL A 6 3.04 -4.89 -1.73
N GLY A 7 4.05 -4.69 -2.57
CA GLY A 7 5.40 -4.32 -2.13
C GLY A 7 5.75 -2.91 -2.57
N PHE A 8 6.37 -2.16 -1.66
CA PHE A 8 6.98 -0.87 -1.91
C PHE A 8 8.46 -0.93 -1.56
N ALA A 9 9.32 -0.33 -2.38
CA ALA A 9 10.66 0.04 -1.96
C ALA A 9 10.59 1.43 -1.33
N VAL A 10 11.26 1.64 -0.21
CA VAL A 10 11.31 2.93 0.49
C VAL A 10 12.78 3.25 0.76
N GLU A 11 13.25 4.39 0.25
CA GLU A 11 14.59 4.89 0.52
C GLU A 11 14.50 6.07 1.48
N ILE A 12 15.22 5.98 2.60
CA ILE A 12 15.37 7.05 3.58
C ILE A 12 16.86 7.21 3.86
N SER A 13 17.39 8.42 3.69
CA SER A 13 18.79 8.74 3.96
C SER A 13 19.79 7.78 3.26
N GLY A 14 19.50 7.37 2.02
CA GLY A 14 20.33 6.46 1.22
C GLY A 14 20.24 4.98 1.61
N VAL A 15 19.31 4.61 2.50
CA VAL A 15 19.03 3.21 2.87
C VAL A 15 17.70 2.80 2.26
N GLU A 16 17.73 1.77 1.42
CA GLU A 16 16.55 1.17 0.81
C GLU A 16 16.02 0.01 1.65
N MET A 17 14.70 -0.04 1.86
CA MET A 17 13.99 -1.12 2.52
C MET A 17 12.74 -1.52 1.76
N MET A 18 12.41 -2.81 1.81
CA MET A 18 11.18 -3.34 1.22
C MET A 18 10.07 -3.38 2.27
N VAL A 19 8.98 -2.67 2.02
CA VAL A 19 7.77 -2.66 2.85
C VAL A 19 6.66 -3.41 2.13
N HIS A 20 5.96 -4.29 2.83
CA HIS A 20 4.89 -5.09 2.26
C HIS A 20 3.59 -4.88 3.02
N HIS A 21 2.49 -4.80 2.28
CA HIS A 21 1.13 -4.70 2.81
C HIS A 21 0.23 -5.73 2.15
N MET A 22 -0.76 -6.21 2.90
CA MET A 22 -1.86 -6.96 2.31
C MET A 22 -2.99 -6.00 1.98
N ILE A 23 -3.49 -6.05 0.74
CA ILE A 23 -4.61 -5.22 0.27
C ILE A 23 -5.79 -6.12 -0.09
N SER A 24 -6.94 -5.89 0.54
CA SER A 24 -8.21 -6.51 0.15
C SER A 24 -8.99 -5.60 -0.79
N ALA A 25 -9.33 -6.09 -1.97
CA ALA A 25 -10.02 -5.31 -2.99
C ALA A 25 -10.93 -6.20 -3.87
N THR A 26 -11.84 -5.59 -4.62
CA THR A 26 -12.75 -6.31 -5.53
C THR A 26 -12.05 -6.83 -6.78
N GLY A 27 -10.96 -6.19 -7.21
CA GLY A 27 -10.19 -6.57 -8.40
C GLY A 27 -8.87 -5.79 -8.49
N LEU A 28 -8.05 -6.11 -9.50
CA LEU A 28 -6.72 -5.53 -9.68
C LEU A 28 -6.75 -3.99 -9.74
N ALA A 29 -7.62 -3.42 -10.56
CA ALA A 29 -7.71 -1.96 -10.72
C ALA A 29 -7.98 -1.21 -9.39
N GLN A 30 -8.78 -1.81 -8.50
CA GLN A 30 -9.04 -1.23 -7.18
C GLN A 30 -7.84 -1.44 -6.24
N ALA A 31 -7.16 -2.58 -6.32
CA ALA A 31 -5.94 -2.83 -5.55
C ALA A 31 -4.80 -1.88 -5.97
N GLU A 32 -4.60 -1.66 -7.28
CA GLU A 32 -3.63 -0.70 -7.83
C GLU A 32 -3.95 0.73 -7.41
N SER A 33 -5.22 1.13 -7.51
CA SER A 33 -5.67 2.43 -7.02
C SER A 33 -5.36 2.63 -5.52
N GLY A 34 -5.63 1.60 -4.70
CA GLY A 34 -5.25 1.61 -3.29
C GLY A 34 -3.74 1.74 -3.07
N ALA A 35 -2.93 0.97 -3.81
CA ALA A 35 -1.47 1.05 -3.71
C ALA A 35 -0.91 2.41 -4.15
N ILE A 36 -1.45 3.00 -5.22
CA ILE A 36 -1.11 4.36 -5.67
C ILE A 36 -1.45 5.37 -4.57
N GLN A 37 -2.62 5.25 -3.95
CA GLN A 37 -3.01 6.14 -2.87
C GLN A 37 -2.09 6.00 -1.66
N MET A 38 -1.71 4.78 -1.26
CA MET A 38 -0.72 4.55 -0.21
C MET A 38 0.59 5.25 -0.52
N GLY A 39 1.12 5.07 -1.74
CA GLY A 39 2.35 5.69 -2.19
C GLY A 39 2.30 7.22 -2.22
N ARG A 40 1.16 7.80 -2.63
CA ARG A 40 0.91 9.26 -2.67
C ARG A 40 0.76 9.92 -1.30
N THR A 41 0.35 9.15 -0.31
CA THR A 41 0.14 9.62 1.06
C THR A 41 1.00 8.83 2.03
N TRP A 42 2.21 8.50 1.62
CA TRP A 42 3.17 7.80 2.48
C TRP A 42 3.69 8.75 3.58
N TRP A 43 3.85 10.03 3.22
CA TRP A 43 4.10 11.15 4.14
C TRP A 43 3.27 12.37 3.72
N ASP A 44 3.21 13.39 4.58
CA ASP A 44 2.33 14.56 4.37
C ASP A 44 2.72 15.46 3.19
N SER A 45 4.02 15.55 2.86
CA SER A 45 4.54 16.57 1.95
C SER A 45 5.06 15.96 0.64
N LEU A 46 4.16 15.48 -0.22
CA LEU A 46 4.54 14.98 -1.55
C LEU A 46 5.18 16.10 -2.38
N LEU A 47 6.44 15.91 -2.79
CA LEU A 47 7.19 16.88 -3.60
C LEU A 47 7.04 16.61 -5.10
N LEU A 48 7.12 15.35 -5.49
CA LEU A 48 7.05 14.93 -6.89
C LEU A 48 6.41 13.55 -6.99
N GLU A 49 5.54 13.40 -7.97
CA GLU A 49 5.02 12.12 -8.44
C GLU A 49 5.55 11.86 -9.85
N ASP A 50 6.07 10.65 -10.06
CA ASP A 50 6.58 10.18 -11.35
C ASP A 50 5.85 8.90 -11.76
N ASP A 51 5.13 8.97 -12.88
CA ASP A 51 4.36 7.89 -13.52
C ASP A 51 3.48 7.04 -12.59
N ARG A 52 2.97 7.64 -11.50
CA ARG A 52 2.11 7.00 -10.48
C ARG A 52 2.72 5.78 -9.78
N HIS A 53 4.02 5.55 -9.92
CA HIS A 53 4.72 4.43 -9.27
C HIS A 53 5.91 4.88 -8.44
N ARG A 54 6.22 6.18 -8.43
CA ARG A 54 7.30 6.76 -7.63
C ARG A 54 6.85 8.08 -7.02
N TRP A 55 7.08 8.22 -5.72
CA TRP A 55 6.69 9.39 -4.94
C TRP A 55 7.88 9.88 -4.12
N GLN A 56 8.24 11.13 -4.34
CA GLN A 56 9.35 11.77 -3.64
C GLN A 56 8.84 12.72 -2.58
N TYR A 57 9.48 12.65 -1.42
CA TYR A 57 9.18 13.40 -0.22
C TYR A 57 10.46 14.06 0.31
N PRO A 58 10.38 14.99 1.29
CA PRO A 58 11.55 15.60 1.89
C PRO A 58 12.49 14.58 2.53
N ASP A 59 11.91 13.55 3.16
CA ASP A 59 12.65 12.57 3.96
C ASP A 59 13.08 11.33 3.18
N GLY A 60 12.56 11.13 1.96
CA GLY A 60 12.82 9.93 1.20
C GLY A 60 12.04 9.78 -0.09
N VAL A 61 12.13 8.58 -0.66
CA VAL A 61 11.43 8.20 -1.90
C VAL A 61 10.74 6.86 -1.69
N VAL A 62 9.54 6.72 -2.25
CA VAL A 62 8.75 5.50 -2.24
C VAL A 62 8.54 5.05 -3.68
N TRP A 63 8.77 3.78 -3.97
CA TRP A 63 8.48 3.16 -5.26
C TRP A 63 7.52 2.01 -5.08
N PHE A 64 6.52 1.96 -5.95
CA PHE A 64 5.73 0.76 -6.15
C PHE A 64 6.61 -0.32 -6.81
N ASN A 65 6.69 -1.49 -6.18
CA ASN A 65 7.57 -2.57 -6.62
C ASN A 65 6.81 -3.80 -7.14
N SER A 66 5.76 -4.23 -6.44
CA SER A 66 5.04 -5.45 -6.80
C SER A 66 3.59 -5.44 -6.35
N ILE A 67 2.74 -6.15 -7.10
CA ILE A 67 1.37 -6.51 -6.72
C ILE A 67 1.09 -7.95 -7.15
N ILE A 68 0.77 -8.81 -6.20
CA ILE A 68 0.63 -10.25 -6.40
C ILE A 68 -0.73 -10.69 -5.87
N LEU A 69 -1.55 -11.32 -6.71
CA LEU A 69 -2.79 -11.93 -6.26
C LEU A 69 -2.45 -13.15 -5.41
N LEU A 70 -2.93 -13.17 -4.17
CA LEU A 70 -2.78 -14.31 -3.28
C LEU A 70 -3.98 -15.24 -3.41
N ASP A 71 -3.71 -16.53 -3.37
CA ASP A 71 -4.78 -17.50 -3.11
C ASP A 71 -5.20 -17.48 -1.62
N ASP A 72 -6.26 -18.23 -1.30
CA ASP A 72 -6.81 -18.29 0.06
C ASP A 72 -5.82 -18.88 1.08
N VAL A 73 -4.97 -19.82 0.67
CA VAL A 73 -3.98 -20.47 1.54
C VAL A 73 -2.83 -19.52 1.82
N GLU A 74 -2.27 -18.88 0.79
CA GLU A 74 -1.22 -17.87 0.90
C GLU A 74 -1.68 -16.69 1.78
N SER A 75 -2.90 -16.19 1.53
CA SER A 75 -3.51 -15.12 2.32
C SER A 75 -3.68 -15.53 3.79
N SER A 76 -4.16 -16.75 4.05
CA SER A 76 -4.31 -17.25 5.42
C SER A 76 -2.97 -17.41 6.15
N ILE A 77 -1.94 -17.89 5.46
CA ILE A 77 -0.59 -18.05 6.04
C ILE A 77 -0.05 -16.67 6.41
N LEU A 78 -0.04 -15.72 5.47
CA LEU A 78 0.52 -14.39 5.68
C LEU A 78 -0.20 -13.61 6.78
N ARG A 79 -1.54 -13.65 6.82
CA ARG A 79 -2.32 -13.07 7.92
C ARG A 79 -1.97 -13.69 9.27
N GLY A 80 -1.74 -15.01 9.30
CA GLY A 80 -1.37 -15.75 10.50
C GLY A 80 -0.04 -15.31 11.11
N LEU A 81 0.86 -14.70 10.33
CA LEU A 81 2.16 -14.23 10.80
C LEU A 81 2.09 -12.92 11.60
N LYS A 82 0.98 -12.17 11.53
CA LYS A 82 0.70 -10.96 12.33
C LYS A 82 1.75 -9.84 12.26
N PHE A 83 2.57 -9.80 11.21
CA PHE A 83 3.49 -8.68 10.97
C PHE A 83 3.12 -7.84 9.74
N LEU A 84 2.23 -8.35 8.87
CA LEU A 84 1.74 -7.61 7.71
C LEU A 84 0.43 -6.93 8.06
N ASP A 85 0.42 -5.60 7.96
CA ASP A 85 -0.81 -4.84 8.04
C ASP A 85 -1.69 -5.15 6.82
N THR A 86 -2.98 -5.28 7.09
CA THR A 86 -3.99 -5.53 6.05
C THR A 86 -4.92 -4.35 5.91
N TRP A 87 -5.12 -3.91 4.67
CA TRP A 87 -5.91 -2.75 4.33
C TRP A 87 -7.02 -3.13 3.35
N ALA A 88 -8.25 -2.72 3.63
CA ALA A 88 -9.37 -2.85 2.72
C ALA A 88 -9.48 -1.59 1.85
N VAL A 89 -9.48 -1.78 0.52
CA VAL A 89 -9.77 -0.69 -0.41
C VAL A 89 -11.28 -0.60 -0.62
N THR A 90 -11.81 0.59 -0.37
CA THR A 90 -13.23 0.92 -0.54
C THR A 90 -13.37 2.11 -1.49
N GLY A 91 -14.61 2.42 -1.89
CA GLY A 91 -14.88 3.53 -2.80
C GLY A 91 -14.52 3.25 -4.26
N VAL A 92 -14.38 4.33 -5.04
CA VAL A 92 -14.09 4.29 -6.49
C VAL A 92 -12.59 4.46 -6.74
N THR A 93 -12.12 4.00 -7.90
CA THR A 93 -10.69 4.00 -8.26
C THR A 93 -10.03 5.39 -8.31
N ASP A 94 -10.81 6.45 -8.47
CA ASP A 94 -10.27 7.82 -8.50
C ASP A 94 -10.01 8.38 -7.09
N THR A 95 -10.74 7.88 -6.09
CA THR A 95 -10.67 8.32 -4.69
C THR A 95 -10.84 7.12 -3.75
N PRO A 96 -9.88 6.18 -3.74
CA PRO A 96 -9.97 4.99 -2.92
C PRO A 96 -9.88 5.35 -1.43
N GLY A 97 -10.74 4.74 -0.62
CA GLY A 97 -10.59 4.72 0.83
C GLY A 97 -9.75 3.53 1.26
N LEU A 98 -8.85 3.72 2.22
CA LEU A 98 -7.97 2.67 2.75
C LEU A 98 -8.17 2.58 4.26
N CYS A 99 -8.76 1.47 4.71
CA CYS A 99 -9.01 1.24 6.14
C CYS A 99 -8.40 -0.07 6.60
N ASP A 100 -7.86 -0.11 7.81
CA ASP A 100 -7.46 -1.37 8.45
C ASP A 100 -8.68 -2.19 8.93
N GLU A 101 -8.44 -3.31 9.62
CA GLU A 101 -9.49 -4.16 10.17
C GLU A 101 -10.28 -3.51 11.34
N TYR A 102 -9.76 -2.45 11.92
CA TYR A 102 -10.38 -1.68 13.01
C TYR A 102 -11.10 -0.42 12.50
N GLY A 103 -11.00 -0.13 11.20
CA GLY A 103 -11.61 1.04 10.58
C GLY A 103 -10.74 2.31 10.63
N ASN A 104 -9.47 2.21 11.01
CA ASN A 104 -8.54 3.35 10.97
C ASN A 104 -8.11 3.63 9.54
N ASP A 105 -7.99 4.91 9.19
CA ASP A 105 -7.51 5.32 7.87
C ASP A 105 -5.99 5.12 7.76
N TRP A 106 -5.52 4.68 6.60
CA TRP A 106 -4.09 4.57 6.27
C TRP A 106 -3.28 5.80 6.68
N ARG A 107 -3.82 7.00 6.38
CA ARG A 107 -3.15 8.28 6.62
C ARG A 107 -2.96 8.60 8.10
N ASP A 108 -3.70 7.95 8.98
CA ASP A 108 -3.57 8.16 10.43
C ASP A 108 -2.39 7.38 11.02
N ILE A 109 -1.92 6.35 10.30
CA ILE A 109 -0.92 5.39 10.77
C ILE A 109 0.46 5.65 10.11
N THR A 110 0.48 6.16 8.89
CA THR A 110 1.71 6.60 8.22
C THR A 110 2.20 7.92 8.82
N ARG A 111 3.07 7.83 9.84
CA ARG A 111 3.82 8.96 10.39
C ARG A 111 5.26 8.54 10.67
#